data_AF-A0A7C9D683-F1
#
_entry.id   AF-A0A7C9D683-F1
#
_cell.length_a   1.000
_cell.length_b   1.000
_cell.length_c   1.000
_cell.angle_alpha   90.00
_cell.angle_beta   90.00
_cell.angle_gamma   90.00
#
_symmetry.space_group_name_H-M   'P 1'
#
loop_
_entity.id
_entity.type
_entity.pdbx_description
1 polymer ?
#
loop_
_entity_poly.entity_id
_entity_poly.type
_entity_poly.pdbx_seq_one_letter_code
_entity_poly.pdbx_strand_id
1 'polypeptide(L)'
;MLQLWGVIDFDVEIYYPHDLLGLPRAYDKKKSKESDQQHIMTSGSLLVEILRNLKEIYWPFQHGNTKSLFLGAANAADCTDSGFHCASAKAAQHRLNRGVWTSVLFGDMRCALSACERLILLGANWDDLRDYAVLLYHCGYYEDALRCFKLYKEAKQTTGLSTNAAEDDALEKLIFRLSLILMEEGWRRPSKNFLHRNPEPW
;
A
#
# COMPACT_ATOMS: atom_id res chain seq x y z
N MET A 1 -1.86 -6.10 -16.93
CA MET A 1 -2.78 -7.15 -16.46
C MET A 1 -2.01 -8.46 -16.49
N LEU A 2 -1.84 -9.11 -15.34
CA LEU A 2 -1.14 -10.40 -15.22
C LEU A 2 -2.02 -11.50 -15.83
N GLN A 3 -2.07 -11.63 -17.15
CA GLN A 3 -2.86 -12.70 -17.80
C GLN A 3 -2.26 -14.08 -17.52
N LEU A 4 -0.93 -14.16 -17.41
CA LEU A 4 -0.21 -15.39 -17.12
C LEU A 4 0.99 -15.09 -16.23
N TRP A 5 1.18 -15.86 -15.17
CA TRP A 5 2.44 -15.89 -14.42
C TRP A 5 2.96 -17.32 -14.32
N GLY A 6 3.94 -17.65 -15.17
CA GLY A 6 4.41 -19.03 -15.34
C GLY A 6 3.30 -19.91 -15.91
N VAL A 7 2.81 -20.86 -15.11
CA VAL A 7 1.71 -21.77 -15.47
C VAL A 7 0.35 -21.35 -14.90
N ILE A 8 0.31 -20.23 -14.16
CA ILE A 8 -0.91 -19.75 -13.49
C ILE A 8 -1.62 -18.76 -14.42
N ASP A 9 -2.84 -19.11 -14.81
CA ASP A 9 -3.78 -18.26 -15.55
C ASP A 9 -4.67 -17.52 -14.54
N PHE A 10 -4.63 -16.19 -14.57
CA PHE A 10 -5.44 -15.35 -13.67
C PHE A 10 -6.77 -14.91 -14.30
N ASP A 11 -6.99 -15.17 -15.59
CA ASP A 11 -8.24 -14.85 -16.29
C ASP A 11 -9.29 -15.96 -16.14
N VAL A 12 -9.01 -16.99 -15.32
CA VAL A 12 -9.97 -18.05 -14.98
C VAL A 12 -11.17 -17.48 -14.24
N GLU A 13 -12.37 -17.77 -14.77
CA GLU A 13 -13.64 -17.39 -14.17
C GLU A 13 -13.95 -18.20 -12.91
N ILE A 14 -14.40 -17.48 -11.89
CA ILE A 14 -14.84 -18.01 -10.61
C ILE A 14 -16.21 -17.44 -10.26
N TYR A 15 -16.95 -18.21 -9.47
CA TYR A 15 -18.19 -17.76 -8.84
C TYR A 15 -17.86 -17.13 -7.49
N TYR A 16 -18.27 -15.88 -7.31
CA TYR A 16 -18.10 -15.05 -6.13
C TYR A 16 -19.46 -14.65 -5.55
N PRO A 17 -19.87 -15.24 -4.41
CA PRO A 17 -21.23 -15.14 -3.90
C PRO A 17 -21.61 -13.77 -3.31
N HIS A 18 -20.65 -12.84 -3.11
CA HIS A 18 -20.85 -11.51 -2.51
C HIS A 18 -21.54 -11.51 -1.12
N ASP A 19 -21.63 -12.66 -0.45
CA ASP A 19 -22.21 -12.83 0.88
C ASP A 19 -21.12 -13.11 1.94
N LEU A 20 -21.49 -13.03 3.22
CA LEU A 20 -20.53 -13.19 4.33
C LEU A 20 -20.12 -14.65 4.59
N LEU A 21 -20.85 -15.62 4.04
CA LEU A 21 -20.70 -17.04 4.37
C LEU A 21 -20.22 -17.88 3.18
N GLY A 22 -20.43 -17.41 1.97
CA GLY A 22 -20.02 -18.11 0.77
C GLY A 22 -18.53 -17.94 0.51
N LEU A 23 -17.93 -19.02 0.00
CA LEU A 23 -16.54 -19.00 -0.46
C LEU A 23 -16.51 -18.94 -1.98
N PRO A 24 -15.50 -18.29 -2.58
CA PRO A 24 -15.29 -18.33 -4.03
C PRO A 24 -15.10 -19.78 -4.51
N ARG A 25 -15.67 -20.12 -5.67
CA ARG A 25 -15.59 -21.47 -6.26
C ARG A 25 -15.30 -21.41 -7.75
N ALA A 26 -14.76 -22.50 -8.30
CA ALA A 26 -14.59 -22.64 -9.75
C ALA A 26 -15.94 -22.51 -10.48
N TYR A 27 -15.97 -21.72 -11.55
CA TYR A 27 -17.18 -21.53 -12.35
C TYR A 27 -17.26 -22.55 -13.50
N ASP A 28 -18.35 -23.31 -13.57
CA ASP A 28 -18.60 -24.26 -14.67
C ASP A 28 -19.48 -23.59 -15.75
N LYS A 29 -18.83 -23.09 -16.80
CA LYS A 29 -19.48 -22.45 -17.96
C LYS A 29 -20.57 -23.31 -18.59
N LYS A 30 -20.48 -24.65 -18.51
CA LYS A 30 -21.49 -25.54 -19.10
C LYS A 30 -22.82 -25.52 -18.35
N LYS A 31 -22.84 -25.00 -17.12
CA LYS A 31 -24.01 -24.92 -16.24
C LYS A 31 -24.46 -23.48 -16.00
N SER A 32 -24.05 -22.53 -16.84
CA SER A 32 -24.30 -21.10 -16.62
C SER A 32 -25.77 -20.74 -16.62
N LYS A 33 -26.17 -19.87 -15.69
CA LYS A 33 -27.45 -19.19 -15.66
C LYS A 33 -27.25 -17.69 -15.83
N GLU A 34 -28.25 -17.00 -16.36
CA GLU A 34 -28.21 -15.53 -16.51
C GLU A 34 -28.06 -14.81 -15.15
N SER A 35 -28.65 -15.36 -14.09
CA SER A 35 -28.48 -14.88 -12.71
C SER A 35 -27.04 -14.91 -12.22
N ASP A 36 -26.18 -15.73 -12.80
CA ASP A 36 -24.80 -15.90 -12.33
C ASP A 36 -23.92 -14.71 -12.72
N GLN A 37 -24.31 -13.91 -13.73
CA GLN A 37 -23.45 -12.86 -14.27
C GLN A 37 -22.97 -11.84 -13.23
N GLN A 38 -23.79 -11.55 -12.22
CA GLN A 38 -23.43 -10.64 -11.13
C GLN A 38 -22.40 -11.21 -10.15
N HIS A 39 -22.17 -12.52 -10.21
CA HIS A 39 -21.31 -13.29 -9.33
C HIS A 39 -20.08 -13.83 -10.05
N ILE A 40 -19.90 -13.58 -11.36
CA ILE A 40 -18.73 -14.06 -12.09
C ILE A 40 -17.65 -12.99 -12.04
N MET A 41 -16.46 -13.38 -11.60
CA MET A 41 -15.24 -12.57 -11.70
C MET A 41 -14.06 -13.45 -12.10
N THR A 42 -12.92 -12.85 -12.41
CA THR A 42 -11.68 -13.62 -12.64
C THR A 42 -10.92 -13.82 -11.34
N SER A 43 -10.10 -14.87 -11.28
CA SER A 43 -9.19 -15.08 -10.15
C SER A 43 -8.21 -13.90 -9.95
N GLY A 44 -7.84 -13.20 -11.02
CA GLY A 44 -7.06 -11.97 -10.97
C GLY A 44 -7.82 -10.81 -10.30
N SER A 45 -9.12 -10.63 -10.62
CA SER A 45 -9.96 -9.64 -9.93
C SER A 45 -10.11 -9.94 -8.44
N LEU A 46 -10.30 -11.21 -8.07
CA LEU A 46 -10.35 -11.62 -6.67
C LEU A 46 -9.02 -11.34 -5.95
N LEU A 47 -7.88 -11.60 -6.58
CA LEU A 47 -6.57 -11.29 -6.01
C LEU A 47 -6.41 -9.79 -5.73
N VAL A 48 -6.85 -8.94 -6.67
CA VAL A 48 -6.86 -7.48 -6.47
C VAL A 48 -7.74 -7.08 -5.29
N GLU A 49 -8.93 -7.68 -5.14
CA GLU A 49 -9.84 -7.41 -4.02
C GLU A 49 -9.23 -7.82 -2.67
N ILE A 50 -8.64 -9.03 -2.59
CA ILE A 50 -7.93 -9.50 -1.41
C ILE A 50 -6.79 -8.54 -1.04
N LEU A 51 -5.97 -8.14 -2.01
CA LEU A 51 -4.86 -7.23 -1.77
C LEU A 51 -5.31 -5.83 -1.31
N ARG A 52 -6.41 -5.31 -1.87
CA ARG A 52 -7.01 -4.05 -1.41
C ARG A 52 -7.50 -4.16 0.03
N ASN A 53 -8.21 -5.24 0.37
CA ASN A 53 -8.66 -5.49 1.74
C ASN A 53 -7.48 -5.60 2.72
N LEU A 54 -6.42 -6.32 2.33
CA LEU A 54 -5.20 -6.41 3.13
C LEU A 54 -4.53 -5.03 3.31
N LYS A 55 -4.39 -4.25 2.23
CA LYS A 55 -3.86 -2.88 2.27
C LYS A 55 -4.64 -2.02 3.25
N GLU A 56 -5.98 -2.05 3.17
CA GLU A 56 -6.86 -1.26 4.03
C GLU A 56 -6.77 -1.69 5.49
N ILE A 57 -6.93 -2.99 5.78
CA ILE A 57 -6.93 -3.55 7.14
C ILE A 57 -5.59 -3.29 7.85
N TYR A 58 -4.49 -3.45 7.13
CA TYR A 58 -3.15 -3.28 7.70
C TYR A 58 -2.62 -1.86 7.62
N TRP A 59 -3.35 -0.90 7.03
CA TRP A 59 -2.88 0.48 6.90
C TRP A 59 -2.60 1.12 8.27
N PRO A 60 -1.37 1.60 8.55
CA PRO A 60 -1.05 2.11 9.88
C PRO A 60 -1.70 3.45 10.24
N PHE A 61 -2.07 4.24 9.22
CA PHE A 61 -2.49 5.63 9.38
C PHE A 61 -4.00 5.81 9.24
N GLN A 62 -4.77 4.93 9.87
CA GLN A 62 -6.24 4.96 9.87
C GLN A 62 -6.83 6.03 10.82
N HIS A 63 -6.01 6.70 11.64
CA HIS A 63 -6.48 7.68 12.61
C HIS A 63 -6.78 9.03 11.96
N GLY A 64 -8.05 9.46 11.98
CA GLY A 64 -8.49 10.79 11.57
C GLY A 64 -9.77 10.79 10.72
N ASN A 65 -10.29 11.97 10.41
CA ASN A 65 -11.45 12.14 9.52
C ASN A 65 -11.08 12.13 8.02
N THR A 66 -9.83 11.84 7.68
CA THR A 66 -9.36 11.79 6.29
C THR A 66 -9.86 10.52 5.62
N LYS A 67 -10.68 10.66 4.57
CA LYS A 67 -11.15 9.51 3.77
C LYS A 67 -10.06 8.84 2.93
N SER A 68 -8.88 9.47 2.80
CA SER A 68 -7.77 8.99 1.98
C SER A 68 -6.66 8.39 2.85
N LEU A 69 -6.26 7.16 2.51
CA LEU A 69 -5.12 6.46 3.11
C LEU A 69 -3.82 7.26 2.95
N PHE A 70 -3.59 7.79 1.75
CA PHE A 70 -2.45 8.64 1.42
C PHE A 70 -2.37 9.85 2.34
N LEU A 71 -3.47 10.60 2.46
CA LEU A 71 -3.49 11.84 3.23
C LEU A 71 -3.25 11.60 4.72
N GLY A 72 -3.81 10.52 5.29
CA GLY A 72 -3.53 10.11 6.66
C GLY A 72 -2.04 9.85 6.89
N ALA A 73 -1.40 9.13 5.97
CA ALA A 73 0.02 8.84 6.03
C ALA A 73 0.89 10.09 5.78
N ALA A 74 0.50 10.97 4.86
CA ALA A 74 1.21 12.21 4.58
C ALA A 74 1.15 13.19 5.76
N ASN A 75 0.00 13.33 6.41
CA ASN A 75 -0.15 14.13 7.62
C ASN A 75 0.71 13.59 8.77
N ALA A 76 0.76 12.26 8.92
CA ALA A 76 1.64 11.63 9.91
C ALA A 76 3.13 11.91 9.61
N ALA A 77 3.51 12.00 8.34
CA ALA A 77 4.86 12.37 7.94
C ALA A 77 5.17 13.84 8.25
N ASP A 78 4.21 14.75 8.08
CA ASP A 78 4.42 16.20 8.27
C ASP A 78 4.85 16.55 9.70
N CYS A 79 4.47 15.75 10.71
CA CYS A 79 4.92 15.87 12.11
C CYS A 79 5.07 17.33 12.56
N THR A 80 4.00 18.11 12.47
CA THR A 80 3.91 19.38 13.18
C THR A 80 4.00 19.09 14.67
N ASP A 81 5.05 19.62 15.30
CA ASP A 81 5.54 19.27 16.65
C ASP A 81 4.43 19.04 17.69
N SER A 82 4.15 17.77 17.97
CA SER A 82 3.48 17.37 19.19
C SER A 82 4.34 16.32 19.89
N GLY A 83 4.77 16.61 21.12
CA GLY A 83 5.64 15.72 21.90
C GLY A 83 5.08 14.31 22.06
N PHE A 84 3.75 14.16 21.94
CA PHE A 84 3.05 12.88 21.91
C PHE A 84 3.41 12.03 20.68
N HIS A 85 3.47 12.62 19.48
CA HIS A 85 3.86 11.89 18.26
C HIS A 85 5.32 11.45 18.29
N CYS A 86 6.23 12.28 18.83
CA CYS A 86 7.63 11.92 19.00
C CYS A 86 7.82 10.76 20.00
N ALA A 87 7.10 10.78 21.13
CA ALA A 87 7.10 9.69 22.09
C ALA A 87 6.52 8.38 21.50
N SER A 88 5.43 8.49 20.73
CA SER A 88 4.80 7.37 20.03
C SER A 88 5.73 6.77 18.97
N ALA A 89 6.38 7.60 18.15
CA ALA A 89 7.35 7.16 17.16
C ALA A 89 8.55 6.44 17.80
N LYS A 90 9.09 6.96 18.92
CA LYS A 90 10.14 6.28 19.69
C LYS A 90 9.68 4.95 20.27
N ALA A 91 8.45 4.86 20.78
CA ALA A 91 7.87 3.62 21.28
C ALA A 91 7.65 2.59 20.17
N ALA A 92 7.16 3.01 19.00
CA ALA A 92 7.02 2.17 17.82
C ALA A 92 8.38 1.66 17.31
N GLN A 93 9.40 2.53 17.21
CA GLN A 93 10.77 2.13 16.86
C GLN A 93 11.33 1.11 17.84
N HIS A 94 11.12 1.30 19.15
CA HIS A 94 11.54 0.35 20.18
C HIS A 94 10.84 -1.02 20.04
N ARG A 95 9.55 -1.04 19.65
CA ARG A 95 8.80 -2.28 19.37
C ARG A 95 9.34 -2.99 18.13
N LEU A 96 9.59 -2.26 17.04
CA LEU A 96 10.19 -2.80 15.82
C LEU A 96 11.56 -3.43 16.10
N ASN A 97 12.40 -2.74 16.87
CA ASN A 97 13.73 -3.25 17.27
C ASN A 97 13.66 -4.54 18.10
N ARG A 98 12.52 -4.84 18.74
CA ARG A 98 12.28 -6.08 19.50
C ARG A 98 11.53 -7.15 18.71
N GLY A 99 11.32 -6.93 17.42
CA GLY A 99 10.58 -7.87 16.58
C GLY A 99 9.06 -7.83 16.80
N VAL A 100 8.53 -6.78 17.43
CA VAL A 100 7.09 -6.55 17.58
C VAL A 100 6.64 -5.62 16.47
N TRP A 101 6.25 -6.24 15.36
CA TRP A 101 5.94 -5.55 14.11
C TRP A 101 4.45 -5.22 13.93
N THR A 102 3.59 -5.85 14.73
CA THR A 102 2.14 -5.64 14.70
C THR A 102 1.68 -4.97 15.99
N SER A 103 0.72 -4.08 15.83
CA SER A 103 -0.05 -3.50 16.91
C SER A 103 -1.51 -3.62 16.49
N VAL A 104 -2.33 -4.30 17.29
CA VAL A 104 -3.75 -4.51 17.03
C VAL A 104 -4.51 -3.18 16.76
N LEU A 105 -3.95 -2.04 17.17
CA LEU A 105 -4.53 -0.70 17.00
C LEU A 105 -3.76 0.22 16.04
N PHE A 106 -2.63 -0.19 15.45
CA PHE A 106 -1.78 0.70 14.62
C PHE A 106 -1.40 0.11 13.24
N GLY A 107 -2.11 -0.91 12.75
CA GLY A 107 -1.82 -1.56 11.47
C GLY A 107 -0.52 -2.39 11.44
N ASP A 108 -0.18 -2.93 10.26
CA ASP A 108 1.14 -3.55 9.95
C ASP A 108 1.69 -2.95 8.66
N MET A 109 2.68 -2.07 8.82
CA MET A 109 3.35 -1.38 7.71
C MET A 109 3.91 -2.35 6.66
N ARG A 110 4.43 -3.52 7.06
CA ARG A 110 5.03 -4.49 6.12
C ARG A 110 3.96 -5.15 5.27
N CYS A 111 2.84 -5.53 5.89
CA CYS A 111 1.71 -6.11 5.18
C CYS A 111 1.10 -5.09 4.21
N ALA A 112 0.91 -3.84 4.66
CA ALA A 112 0.42 -2.77 3.80
C ALA A 112 1.37 -2.50 2.61
N LEU A 113 2.68 -2.43 2.86
CA LEU A 113 3.70 -2.20 1.84
C LEU A 113 3.75 -3.36 0.82
N SER A 114 3.70 -4.60 1.31
CA SER A 114 3.64 -5.82 0.50
C SER A 114 2.39 -5.90 -0.37
N ALA A 115 1.24 -5.46 0.15
CA ALA A 115 -0.01 -5.42 -0.57
C ALA A 115 0.03 -4.34 -1.67
N CYS A 116 0.50 -3.13 -1.35
CA CYS A 116 0.69 -2.05 -2.32
C CYS A 116 1.63 -2.45 -3.46
N GLU A 117 2.79 -3.06 -3.15
CA GLU A 117 3.74 -3.54 -4.16
C GLU A 117 3.08 -4.52 -5.14
N ARG A 118 2.33 -5.49 -4.63
CA ARG A 118 1.62 -6.47 -5.47
C ARG A 118 0.52 -5.81 -6.31
N LEU A 119 -0.21 -4.84 -5.77
CA LEU A 119 -1.21 -4.06 -6.51
C LEU A 119 -0.60 -3.25 -7.65
N ILE A 120 0.58 -2.66 -7.43
CA ILE A 120 1.35 -1.95 -8.47
C ILE A 120 1.76 -2.91 -9.59
N LEU A 121 2.29 -4.10 -9.24
CA LEU A 121 2.68 -5.13 -10.22
C LEU A 121 1.48 -5.62 -11.05
N LEU A 122 0.30 -5.70 -10.43
CA LEU A 122 -0.95 -6.05 -11.11
C LEU A 122 -1.46 -4.91 -12.02
N GLY A 123 -0.96 -3.69 -11.86
CA GLY A 123 -1.42 -2.50 -12.56
C GLY A 123 -2.85 -2.12 -12.17
N ALA A 124 -3.23 -2.32 -10.91
CA ALA A 124 -4.60 -2.16 -10.43
C ALA A 124 -5.06 -0.69 -10.38
N ASN A 125 -4.24 0.20 -9.80
CA ASN A 125 -4.48 1.64 -9.77
C ASN A 125 -3.14 2.39 -9.59
N TRP A 126 -3.00 3.57 -10.22
CA TRP A 126 -1.87 4.47 -9.99
C TRP A 126 -1.84 5.00 -8.55
N ASP A 127 -2.98 5.09 -7.87
CA ASP A 127 -3.03 5.48 -6.46
C ASP A 127 -2.25 4.52 -5.54
N ASP A 128 -2.10 3.25 -5.95
CA ASP A 128 -1.29 2.29 -5.20
C ASP A 128 0.20 2.68 -5.21
N LEU A 129 0.67 3.40 -6.23
CA LEU A 129 2.05 3.88 -6.33
C LEU A 129 2.34 5.02 -5.35
N ARG A 130 1.42 6.00 -5.19
CA ARG A 130 1.57 7.06 -4.17
C ARG A 130 1.45 6.50 -2.75
N ASP A 131 0.56 5.53 -2.55
CA ASP A 131 0.37 4.88 -1.25
C ASP A 131 1.60 4.07 -0.87
N TYR A 132 2.17 3.32 -1.82
CA TYR A 132 3.45 2.64 -1.63
C TYR A 132 4.58 3.62 -1.29
N ALA A 133 4.68 4.74 -2.02
CA ALA A 133 5.72 5.74 -1.82
C ALA A 133 5.68 6.37 -0.41
N VAL A 134 4.50 6.68 0.13
CA VAL A 134 4.38 7.23 1.48
C VAL A 134 4.72 6.18 2.56
N LEU A 135 4.40 4.90 2.35
CA LEU A 135 4.86 3.84 3.25
C LEU A 135 6.39 3.68 3.21
N LEU A 136 7.00 3.76 2.03
CA LEU A 136 8.47 3.75 1.87
C LEU A 136 9.13 4.93 2.60
N TYR A 137 8.52 6.12 2.53
CA TYR A 137 8.97 7.29 3.28
C TYR A 137 9.03 6.99 4.78
N HIS A 138 7.95 6.45 5.34
CA HIS A 138 7.88 6.10 6.78
C HIS A 138 8.83 4.96 7.17
N CYS A 139 9.18 4.09 6.23
CA CYS A 139 10.20 3.05 6.42
C CYS A 139 11.64 3.56 6.30
N GLY A 140 11.84 4.84 5.95
CA GLY A 140 13.18 5.44 5.74
C GLY A 140 13.81 5.11 4.39
N TYR A 141 13.06 4.53 3.44
CA TYR A 141 13.51 4.27 2.07
C TYR A 141 13.31 5.51 1.19
N TYR A 142 13.98 6.61 1.55
CA TYR A 142 13.74 7.94 0.96
C TYR A 142 14.02 8.02 -0.54
N GLU A 143 15.08 7.38 -1.02
CA GLU A 143 15.43 7.34 -2.45
C GLU A 143 14.33 6.65 -3.27
N ASP A 144 13.86 5.50 -2.79
CA ASP A 144 12.82 4.70 -3.45
C ASP A 144 11.47 5.42 -3.38
N ALA A 145 11.14 6.02 -2.23
CA ALA A 145 9.94 6.85 -2.06
C ALA A 145 9.90 8.02 -3.06
N LEU A 146 11.01 8.77 -3.18
CA LEU A 146 11.11 9.89 -4.10
C LEU A 146 10.95 9.44 -5.55
N ARG A 147 11.56 8.30 -5.93
CA ARG A 147 11.41 7.73 -7.28
C ARG A 147 9.95 7.39 -7.56
N CYS A 148 9.26 6.71 -6.64
CA CYS A 148 7.85 6.35 -6.81
C CYS A 148 6.94 7.59 -6.91
N PHE A 149 7.17 8.63 -6.11
CA PHE A 149 6.40 9.87 -6.21
C PHE A 149 6.58 10.60 -7.54
N LYS A 150 7.81 10.65 -8.08
CA LYS A 150 8.07 11.23 -9.40
C LYS A 150 7.35 10.45 -10.50
N LEU A 151 7.45 9.12 -10.49
CA LEU A 151 6.74 8.25 -11.43
C LEU A 151 5.22 8.43 -11.37
N TYR A 152 4.65 8.53 -10.16
CA TYR A 152 3.23 8.82 -9.99
C TYR A 152 2.83 10.18 -10.59
N LYS A 153 3.65 11.22 -10.38
CA LYS A 153 3.41 12.57 -10.92
C LYS A 153 3.44 12.59 -12.45
N GLU A 154 4.41 11.91 -13.05
CA GLU A 154 4.52 11.74 -14.51
C GLU A 154 3.32 10.97 -15.09
N ALA A 155 2.95 9.86 -14.45
CA ALA A 155 1.80 9.06 -14.86
C ALA A 155 0.50 9.87 -14.77
N LYS A 156 0.31 10.63 -13.70
CA LYS A 156 -0.86 11.50 -13.49
C LYS A 156 -1.00 12.59 -14.56
N GLN A 157 0.10 13.23 -14.94
CA GLN A 157 0.10 14.23 -16.02
C GLN A 157 -0.31 13.61 -17.37
N THR A 158 0.09 12.35 -17.60
CA THR A 158 -0.21 11.63 -18.85
C THR A 158 -1.65 11.12 -18.90
N THR A 159 -2.19 10.63 -17.78
CA THR A 159 -3.52 10.02 -17.70
C THR A 159 -4.64 11.01 -17.39
N GLY A 160 -4.31 12.25 -17.00
CA GLY A 160 -5.30 13.26 -16.61
C GLY A 160 -6.07 12.87 -15.34
N LEU A 161 -5.46 12.07 -14.46
CA LEU A 161 -6.11 11.56 -13.25
C LEU A 161 -6.49 12.74 -12.33
N SER A 162 -7.80 12.90 -12.11
CA SER A 162 -8.35 13.91 -11.19
C SER A 162 -8.13 13.45 -9.76
N THR A 163 -7.41 14.25 -8.96
CA THR A 163 -7.15 13.97 -7.54
C THR A 163 -7.61 15.13 -6.68
N ASN A 164 -7.74 14.87 -5.39
CA ASN A 164 -8.09 15.90 -4.43
C ASN A 164 -6.94 16.90 -4.31
N ALA A 165 -7.24 18.22 -4.36
CA ALA A 165 -6.22 19.27 -4.23
C ALA A 165 -5.36 19.15 -2.96
N ALA A 166 -5.93 18.62 -1.87
CA ALA A 166 -5.20 18.35 -0.63
C ALA A 166 -4.17 17.21 -0.77
N GLU A 167 -4.44 16.19 -1.58
CA GLU A 167 -3.47 15.13 -1.86
C GLU A 167 -2.31 15.67 -2.70
N ASP A 168 -2.58 16.59 -3.63
CA ASP A 168 -1.55 17.21 -4.46
C ASP A 168 -0.62 18.10 -3.63
N ASP A 169 -1.18 18.92 -2.73
CA ASP A 169 -0.39 19.73 -1.79
C ASP A 169 0.48 18.86 -0.87
N ALA A 170 -0.10 17.79 -0.32
CA ALA A 170 0.63 16.84 0.53
C ALA A 170 1.75 16.12 -0.24
N LEU A 171 1.51 15.75 -1.50
CA LEU A 171 2.51 15.15 -2.38
C LEU A 171 3.70 16.09 -2.63
N GLU A 172 3.45 17.35 -2.99
CA GLU A 172 4.52 18.32 -3.24
C GLU A 172 5.36 18.58 -1.97
N LYS A 173 4.70 18.71 -0.81
CA LYS A 173 5.38 18.85 0.48
C LYS A 173 6.30 17.66 0.78
N LEU A 174 5.82 16.44 0.56
CA LEU A 174 6.61 15.22 0.76
C LEU A 174 7.80 15.14 -0.20
N ILE A 175 7.61 15.46 -1.48
CA ILE A 175 8.69 15.49 -2.49
C ILE A 175 9.75 16.53 -2.10
N PHE A 176 9.32 17.72 -1.71
CA PHE A 176 10.23 18.79 -1.26
C PHE A 176 11.03 18.34 -0.03
N ARG A 177 10.36 17.78 0.99
CA ARG A 177 11.01 17.28 2.19
C ARG A 177 11.99 16.14 1.91
N LEU A 178 11.62 15.18 1.07
CA LEU A 178 12.51 14.11 0.61
C LEU A 178 13.75 14.66 -0.08
N SER A 179 13.59 15.71 -0.90
CA SER A 179 14.71 16.37 -1.57
C SER A 179 15.66 17.01 -0.55
N LEU A 180 15.14 17.67 0.49
CA LEU A 180 15.95 18.21 1.58
C LEU A 180 16.70 17.11 2.34
N ILE A 181 16.02 16.03 2.75
CA ILE A 181 16.62 14.91 3.47
C ILE A 181 17.78 14.29 2.67
N LEU A 182 17.59 14.11 1.36
CA LEU A 182 18.60 13.51 0.49
C LEU A 182 19.78 14.45 0.18
N MET A 183 19.61 15.76 0.33
CA MET A 183 20.69 16.74 0.19
C MET A 183 21.53 16.89 1.47
N GLU A 184 21.05 16.41 2.62
CA GLU A 184 21.74 16.54 3.90
C GLU A 184 22.83 15.46 4.07
N GLU A 185 24.10 15.89 4.06
CA GLU A 185 25.24 15.00 4.31
C GLU A 185 25.26 14.52 5.76
N GLY A 186 24.72 13.32 6.02
CA GLY A 186 24.72 12.71 7.36
C GLY A 186 23.51 11.83 7.66
N TRP A 187 22.42 11.99 6.91
CA TRP A 187 21.21 11.16 7.02
C TRP A 187 21.34 9.80 6.31
N ARG A 188 22.52 9.17 6.40
CA ARG A 188 22.71 7.82 5.86
C ARG A 188 22.04 6.80 6.78
N ARG A 189 20.97 6.20 6.24
CA ARG A 189 20.25 4.95 6.62
C ARG A 189 20.64 4.27 7.95
N PRO A 190 19.65 3.79 8.74
CA PRO A 190 19.85 2.57 9.52
C PRO A 190 20.30 1.45 8.57
N SER A 191 21.37 0.73 8.91
CA SER A 191 22.00 -0.25 8.00
C SER A 191 20.98 -1.14 7.27
N LYS A 192 21.22 -1.45 5.98
CA LYS A 192 20.41 -2.36 5.13
C LYS A 192 20.12 -3.73 5.78
N ASN A 193 20.81 -4.06 6.87
CA ASN A 193 20.68 -5.29 7.62
C ASN A 193 19.46 -5.34 8.56
N PHE A 194 18.70 -4.24 8.76
CA PHE A 194 17.56 -4.27 9.69
C PHE A 194 16.34 -5.06 9.18
N LEU A 195 16.09 -5.10 7.86
CA LEU A 195 15.04 -5.93 7.28
C LEU A 195 15.55 -7.27 6.74
N HIS A 196 16.84 -7.37 6.39
CA HIS A 196 17.37 -8.53 5.66
C HIS A 196 17.89 -9.67 6.55
N ARG A 197 17.86 -9.51 7.89
CA ARG A 197 18.43 -10.48 8.84
C ARG A 197 17.38 -11.23 9.66
N ASN A 198 16.21 -11.45 9.10
CA ASN A 198 15.42 -12.61 9.48
C ASN A 198 15.16 -13.42 8.20
N PRO A 199 15.76 -14.62 8.05
CA PRO A 199 15.06 -15.62 7.26
C PRO A 199 13.72 -15.82 7.99
N GLU A 200 12.64 -15.70 7.25
CA GLU A 200 11.25 -15.85 7.68
C GLU A 200 11.04 -16.89 8.80
N PRO A 201 9.92 -16.72 9.52
CA PRO A 201 9.01 -17.86 9.50
C PRO A 201 7.58 -17.43 9.13
N TRP A 202 7.42 -16.59 8.10
CA TRP A 202 6.18 -16.41 7.32
C TRP A 202 6.39 -15.44 6.16
#